data_AF-A0A943IXX7-F1
#
_entry.id   AF-A0A943IXX7-F1
#
_cell.length_a   1.000
_cell.length_b   1.000
_cell.length_c   1.000
_cell.angle_alpha   90.00
_cell.angle_beta   90.00
_cell.angle_gamma   90.00
#
_symmetry.space_group_name_H-M   'P 1'
#
loop_
_entity.id
_entity.type
_entity.pdbx_description
1 polymer ?
#
loop_
_entity_poly.entity_id
_entity_poly.type
_entity_poly.pdbx_seq_one_letter_code
_entity_poly.pdbx_strand_id
1 'polypeptide(L)'
;MFDGARKDVCRYRNILGKTVRVLASATTVTERCNAGRFCVSSGTLCVPFDGTVAPKVYVLQRENTPPMTHGKIIAVLLPAPAARPIFPVARFVAVPEDVMLFEPDIKVLLGTREDWPQTRMYCLQEKSCGAVLYAKHGGKIYYLLIRNQSGHIGFPKGHMEYGENEMETIVREIREETGLAITPDISFREEYDYMLCGVIHKKAVYCIAEFNYYSEITLGPNEIFGKWLVPYEEARKKLLFANDRSVLQKAHRRILGIR
;
A
#
# COMPACT_ATOMS: atom_id res chain seq x y z
N MET A 1 11.19 -16.26 -8.28
CA MET A 1 12.22 -15.27 -7.87
C MET A 1 11.67 -14.57 -6.64
N PHE A 2 12.24 -14.79 -5.46
CA PHE A 2 11.73 -14.19 -4.22
C PHE A 2 12.03 -12.68 -4.24
N ASP A 3 10.98 -11.87 -4.20
CA ASP A 3 11.05 -10.42 -4.19
C ASP A 3 11.93 -9.93 -3.01
N GLY A 4 12.89 -9.05 -3.31
CA GLY A 4 13.78 -8.44 -2.32
C GLY A 4 13.01 -7.76 -1.19
N ALA A 5 11.82 -7.22 -1.48
CA ALA A 5 10.93 -6.63 -0.50
C ALA A 5 10.53 -7.61 0.62
N ARG A 6 10.25 -8.88 0.29
CA ARG A 6 9.86 -9.88 1.29
C ARG A 6 10.99 -10.21 2.27
N LYS A 7 12.25 -10.21 1.81
CA LYS A 7 13.41 -10.47 2.68
C LYS A 7 13.63 -9.34 3.68
N ASP A 8 13.52 -8.09 3.23
CA ASP A 8 13.65 -6.92 4.08
C ASP A 8 12.57 -6.88 5.16
N VAL A 9 11.30 -7.07 4.78
CA VAL A 9 10.18 -7.10 5.73
C VAL A 9 10.36 -8.20 6.78
N CYS A 10 10.77 -9.40 6.37
CA CYS A 10 11.03 -10.51 7.30
C CYS A 10 12.12 -10.17 8.34
N ARG A 11 13.13 -9.37 7.98
CA ARG A 11 14.20 -8.94 8.90
C ARG A 11 13.66 -8.07 10.03
N TYR A 12 12.74 -7.15 9.71
CA TYR A 12 12.22 -6.18 10.69
C TYR A 12 10.89 -6.57 11.34
N ARG A 13 10.38 -7.78 11.07
CA ARG A 13 9.11 -8.27 11.63
C ARG A 13 9.03 -8.27 13.16
N ASN A 14 10.18 -8.33 13.84
CA ASN A 14 10.24 -8.36 15.29
C ASN A 14 10.12 -6.97 15.94
N ILE A 15 10.34 -5.89 15.16
CA ILE A 15 10.23 -4.50 15.64
C ILE A 15 9.03 -3.78 15.05
N LEU A 16 8.66 -4.04 13.80
CA LEU A 16 7.48 -3.46 13.18
C LEU A 16 6.22 -3.89 13.96
N GLY A 17 5.38 -2.92 14.33
CA GLY A 17 4.20 -3.12 15.16
C GLY A 17 4.47 -3.20 16.68
N LYS A 18 5.74 -3.11 17.13
CA LYS A 18 6.07 -3.06 18.55
C LYS A 18 6.13 -1.63 19.07
N THR A 19 5.69 -1.45 20.31
CA THR A 19 5.90 -0.22 21.05
C THR A 19 7.27 -0.23 21.70
N VAL A 20 8.05 0.81 21.38
CA VAL A 20 9.42 0.97 21.82
C VAL A 20 9.58 2.27 22.60
N ARG A 21 10.65 2.35 23.38
CA ARG A 21 11.05 3.57 24.07
C ARG A 21 12.07 4.32 23.21
N VAL A 22 11.83 5.61 23.03
CA VAL A 22 12.63 6.51 22.19
C VAL A 22 13.11 7.68 23.03
N LEU A 23 14.42 7.94 22.97
CA LEU A 23 15.01 9.19 23.43
C LEU A 23 14.86 10.20 22.30
N ALA A 24 13.88 11.10 22.43
CA ALA A 24 13.53 12.06 21.40
C ALA A 24 14.25 13.40 21.59
N SER A 25 14.59 14.03 20.48
CA SER A 25 14.95 15.44 20.41
C SER A 25 13.70 16.31 20.59
N ALA A 26 13.91 17.59 20.91
CA ALA A 26 12.82 18.57 20.86
C ALA A 26 12.12 18.56 19.48
N THR A 27 10.83 18.89 19.49
CA THR A 27 10.03 19.02 18.27
C THR A 27 10.67 20.02 17.32
N THR A 28 10.87 19.57 16.09
CA THR A 28 11.58 20.37 15.07
C THR A 28 10.60 21.14 14.20
N VAL A 29 9.44 20.56 13.90
CA VAL A 29 8.42 21.18 13.04
C VAL A 29 7.05 20.57 13.32
N THR A 30 6.01 21.23 12.80
CA THR A 30 4.65 20.72 12.73
C THR A 30 4.21 20.67 11.27
N GLU A 31 3.77 19.49 10.81
CA GLU A 31 3.35 19.21 9.44
C GLU A 31 1.90 18.72 9.39
N ARG A 32 1.28 18.67 8.20
CA ARG A 32 -0.11 18.21 8.02
C ARG A 32 -0.19 17.13 6.95
N CYS A 33 -0.87 16.04 7.25
CA CYS A 33 -1.21 14.96 6.32
C CYS A 33 -2.73 14.71 6.26
N ASN A 34 -3.17 13.64 5.60
CA ASN A 34 -4.59 13.30 5.51
C ASN A 34 -5.18 12.96 6.88
N ALA A 35 -4.38 12.39 7.78
CA ALA A 35 -4.77 12.05 9.15
C ALA A 35 -4.74 13.22 10.15
N GLY A 36 -4.44 14.44 9.68
CA GLY A 36 -4.42 15.66 10.49
C GLY A 36 -3.03 16.26 10.68
N ARG A 37 -2.85 17.00 11.77
CA ARG A 37 -1.61 17.73 12.09
C ARG A 37 -0.73 16.91 13.03
N PHE A 38 0.58 16.87 12.75
CA PHE A 38 1.57 16.15 13.55
C PHE A 38 2.83 16.99 13.80
N CYS A 39 3.32 16.96 15.03
CA CYS A 39 4.66 17.33 15.41
C CYS A 39 5.64 16.24 14.96
N VAL A 40 6.73 16.65 14.30
CA VAL A 40 7.76 15.77 13.77
C VAL A 40 9.04 15.99 14.56
N SER A 41 9.54 14.91 15.17
CA SER A 41 10.77 14.91 15.97
C SER A 41 11.67 13.76 15.55
N SER A 42 12.96 13.87 15.80
CA SER A 42 13.91 12.76 15.65
C SER A 42 14.28 12.19 17.02
N GLY A 43 14.84 11.00 17.06
CA GLY A 43 15.34 10.39 18.27
C GLY A 43 16.11 9.11 17.98
N THR A 44 16.49 8.42 19.05
CA THR A 44 17.15 7.12 18.98
C THR A 44 16.40 6.10 19.82
N LEU A 45 16.41 4.85 19.35
CA LEU A 45 15.91 3.71 20.12
C LEU A 45 16.75 3.52 21.38
N CYS A 46 16.10 3.44 22.55
CA CYS A 46 16.81 3.28 23.82
C CYS A 46 17.52 1.91 23.96
N VAL A 47 17.13 0.92 23.16
CA VAL A 47 17.75 -0.42 23.14
C VAL A 47 18.26 -0.68 21.72
N PRO A 48 19.52 -1.13 21.54
CA PRO A 48 20.03 -1.53 20.24
C PRO A 48 19.12 -2.58 19.59
N PHE A 49 18.69 -2.31 18.36
CA PHE A 49 18.19 -3.36 17.49
C PHE A 49 19.39 -4.05 16.84
N ASP A 50 19.36 -5.37 16.67
CA ASP A 50 20.36 -6.17 15.94
C ASP A 50 21.86 -5.92 16.19
N GLY A 51 22.23 -5.41 17.38
CA GLY A 51 23.63 -5.12 17.73
C GLY A 51 24.22 -3.89 17.01
N THR A 52 23.37 -3.11 16.33
CA THR A 52 23.77 -1.85 15.67
C THR A 52 23.72 -0.66 16.64
N VAL A 53 24.40 0.44 16.27
CA VAL A 53 24.24 1.74 16.94
C VAL A 53 22.76 2.09 16.97
N ALA A 54 22.27 2.56 18.12
CA ALA A 54 20.87 2.90 18.36
C ALA A 54 20.22 3.58 17.14
N PRO A 55 19.34 2.88 16.40
CA PRO A 55 18.88 3.36 15.11
C PRO A 55 18.02 4.60 15.26
N LYS A 56 18.08 5.48 14.24
CA LYS A 56 17.30 6.72 14.18
C LYS A 56 15.81 6.39 14.14
N VAL A 57 15.03 7.11 14.92
CA VAL A 57 13.57 7.03 14.93
C VAL A 57 12.99 8.42 14.65
N TYR A 58 12.09 8.51 13.69
CA TYR A 58 11.19 9.65 13.57
C TYR A 58 9.99 9.42 14.46
N VAL A 59 9.67 10.39 15.31
CA VAL A 59 8.51 10.36 16.20
C VAL A 59 7.49 11.34 15.66
N LEU A 60 6.30 10.84 15.32
CA LEU A 60 5.18 11.64 14.80
C LEU A 60 4.06 11.62 15.84
N GLN A 61 3.78 12.78 16.44
CA GLN A 61 2.79 12.92 17.52
C GLN A 61 1.85 14.09 17.26
N ARG A 62 0.65 14.08 17.85
CA ARG A 62 -0.29 15.22 17.72
C ARG A 62 0.08 16.41 18.60
N GLU A 63 0.87 16.14 19.63
CA GLU A 63 1.35 17.12 20.61
C GLU A 63 2.88 17.17 20.58
N ASN A 64 3.47 18.10 21.35
CA ASN A 64 4.92 18.21 21.47
C ASN A 64 5.53 16.93 22.06
N THR A 65 6.65 16.51 21.47
CA THR A 65 7.31 15.25 21.85
C THR A 65 8.12 15.42 23.14
N PRO A 66 7.81 14.68 24.21
CA PRO A 66 8.64 14.68 25.41
C PRO A 66 10.01 14.05 25.13
N PRO A 67 11.08 14.43 25.87
CA PRO A 67 12.42 13.86 25.68
C PRO A 67 12.47 12.33 25.77
N MET A 68 11.61 11.74 26.59
CA MET A 68 11.43 10.29 26.68
C MET A 68 10.00 9.95 26.28
N THR A 69 9.83 9.17 25.21
CA THR A 69 8.51 8.80 24.71
C THR A 69 8.42 7.33 24.36
N HIS A 70 7.21 6.80 24.40
CA HIS A 70 6.89 5.50 23.82
C HIS A 70 6.19 5.72 22.48
N GLY A 71 6.41 4.81 21.53
CA GLY A 71 5.71 4.83 20.25
C GLY A 71 5.74 3.48 19.57
N LYS A 72 4.64 3.12 18.90
CA LYS A 72 4.56 1.96 18.04
C LYS A 72 5.32 2.22 16.75
N ILE A 73 6.22 1.32 16.40
CA ILE A 73 6.94 1.36 15.13
C ILE A 73 5.98 0.98 14.01
N ILE A 74 5.68 1.91 13.11
CA ILE A 74 4.74 1.73 12.00
C ILE A 74 5.40 1.75 10.63
N ALA A 75 6.67 2.15 10.52
CA ALA A 75 7.40 2.02 9.26
C ALA A 75 8.89 1.80 9.46
N VAL A 76 9.49 1.12 8.48
CA VAL A 76 10.93 0.95 8.33
C VAL A 76 11.38 1.64 7.05
N LEU A 77 12.40 2.47 7.14
CA LEU A 77 13.00 3.20 6.03
C LEU A 77 14.40 2.63 5.76
N LEU A 78 14.61 2.12 4.55
CA LEU A 78 15.88 1.55 4.12
C LEU A 78 16.46 2.39 2.96
N PRO A 79 17.64 3.00 3.14
CA PRO A 79 18.32 3.69 2.05
C PRO A 79 18.83 2.70 0.99
N ALA A 80 19.00 3.19 -0.23
CA ALA A 80 19.47 2.40 -1.36
C ALA A 80 20.85 1.76 -1.11
N PRO A 81 21.11 0.54 -1.61
CA PRO A 81 22.36 -0.19 -1.38
C PRO A 81 23.63 0.55 -1.83
N ALA A 82 23.52 1.50 -2.76
CA ALA A 82 24.65 2.18 -3.40
C ALA A 82 25.32 3.26 -2.52
N ALA A 83 24.73 3.65 -1.37
CA ALA A 83 25.28 4.72 -0.53
C ALA A 83 26.55 4.33 0.28
N ARG A 84 26.85 3.02 0.48
CA ARG A 84 28.01 2.34 1.14
C ARG A 84 28.46 2.82 2.56
N PRO A 85 29.03 1.98 3.46
CA PRO A 85 29.33 0.53 3.40
C PRO A 85 28.59 -0.35 4.46
N ILE A 86 28.71 -1.68 4.28
CA ILE A 86 28.42 -2.85 5.18
C ILE A 86 26.98 -3.11 5.66
N PHE A 87 26.17 -2.14 6.11
CA PHE A 87 24.72 -2.34 6.29
C PHE A 87 24.02 -0.97 6.24
N PRO A 88 23.00 -0.76 5.38
CA PRO A 88 22.19 0.45 5.48
C PRO A 88 21.50 0.46 6.85
N VAL A 89 21.86 1.41 7.71
CA VAL A 89 21.25 1.56 9.03
C VAL A 89 19.79 1.94 8.82
N ALA A 90 18.89 1.02 9.12
CA ALA A 90 17.47 1.27 9.04
C ALA A 90 17.07 2.44 9.93
N ARG A 91 16.13 3.24 9.45
CA ARG A 91 15.46 4.26 10.26
C ARG A 91 14.03 3.81 10.49
N PHE A 92 13.45 4.19 11.62
CA PHE A 92 12.10 3.80 11.97
C PHE A 92 11.18 5.00 12.09
N VAL A 93 9.89 4.77 11.94
CA VAL A 93 8.84 5.75 12.22
C VAL A 93 7.99 5.22 13.36
N ALA A 94 7.89 6.00 14.43
CA ALA A 94 7.12 5.69 15.62
C ALA A 94 5.97 6.69 15.81
N VAL A 95 4.79 6.17 16.18
CA VAL A 95 3.58 6.96 16.44
C VAL A 95 2.91 6.49 17.74
N PRO A 96 2.01 7.29 18.34
CA PRO A 96 1.10 6.82 19.39
C PRO A 96 0.30 5.58 18.95
N GLU A 97 -0.14 4.75 19.91
CA GLU A 97 -0.77 3.46 19.61
C GLU A 97 -2.08 3.57 18.82
N ASP A 98 -2.83 4.64 19.07
CA ASP A 98 -4.11 4.98 18.45
C ASP A 98 -3.98 5.67 17.08
N VAL A 99 -2.75 6.02 16.69
CA VAL A 99 -2.48 6.66 15.40
C VAL A 99 -2.27 5.62 14.32
N MET A 100 -3.01 5.80 13.21
CA MET A 100 -2.85 5.05 11.98
C MET A 100 -2.42 6.01 10.87
N LEU A 101 -1.27 5.72 10.25
CA LEU A 101 -0.74 6.45 9.10
C LEU A 101 -0.37 5.45 8.01
N PHE A 102 -0.61 5.84 6.76
CA PHE A 102 -0.17 5.11 5.58
C PHE A 102 1.06 5.77 4.97
N GLU A 103 1.68 5.10 4.01
CA GLU A 103 2.86 5.59 3.29
C GLU A 103 2.76 7.06 2.83
N PRO A 104 1.68 7.51 2.18
CA PRO A 104 1.58 8.91 1.72
C PRO A 104 1.65 9.92 2.85
N ASP A 105 1.02 9.62 3.98
CA ASP A 105 1.05 10.50 5.15
C ASP A 105 2.47 10.60 5.72
N ILE A 106 3.16 9.46 5.84
CA ILE A 106 4.53 9.42 6.36
C ILE A 106 5.48 10.18 5.43
N LYS A 107 5.34 10.01 4.11
CA LYS A 107 6.14 10.74 3.11
C LYS A 107 5.98 12.24 3.25
N VAL A 108 4.76 12.74 3.39
CA VAL A 108 4.51 14.17 3.58
C VAL A 108 5.05 14.67 4.91
N LEU A 109 4.80 13.96 6.01
CA LEU A 109 5.25 14.37 7.35
C LEU A 109 6.77 14.41 7.46
N LEU A 110 7.48 13.47 6.81
CA LEU A 110 8.94 13.47 6.82
C LEU A 110 9.52 14.44 5.77
N GLY A 111 8.83 14.70 4.67
CA GLY A 111 9.22 15.69 3.67
C GLY A 111 10.62 15.44 3.13
N THR A 112 11.47 16.47 3.09
CA THR A 112 12.86 16.38 2.58
C THR A 112 13.85 15.75 3.57
N ARG A 113 13.39 15.22 4.72
CA ARG A 113 14.26 14.52 5.70
C ARG A 113 14.76 13.18 5.19
N GLU A 114 14.15 12.68 4.12
CA GLU A 114 14.48 11.43 3.46
C GLU A 114 14.64 11.66 1.95
N ASP A 115 15.54 10.90 1.34
CA ASP A 115 15.73 10.88 -0.11
C ASP A 115 14.78 9.83 -0.70
N TRP A 116 13.52 10.20 -0.94
CA TRP A 116 12.47 9.25 -1.34
C TRP A 116 12.77 8.44 -2.60
N PRO A 117 13.37 9.00 -3.67
CA PRO A 117 13.80 8.21 -4.81
C PRO A 117 14.78 7.08 -4.46
N GLN A 118 15.54 7.23 -3.37
CA GLN A 118 16.53 6.26 -2.90
C GLN A 118 16.11 5.54 -1.61
N THR A 119 14.94 5.84 -1.05
CA THR A 119 14.50 5.31 0.25
C THR A 119 13.31 4.40 0.06
N ARG A 120 13.50 3.12 0.37
CA ARG A 120 12.41 2.15 0.42
C ARG A 120 11.72 2.26 1.78
N MET A 121 10.39 2.24 1.76
CA MET A 121 9.59 2.24 2.98
C MET A 121 8.74 0.99 3.06
N TYR A 122 8.70 0.37 4.23
CA TYR A 122 7.78 -0.72 4.55
C TYR A 122 6.89 -0.27 5.70
N CYS A 123 5.59 -0.12 5.44
CA CYS A 123 4.62 0.32 6.42
C CYS A 123 3.94 -0.88 7.09
N LEU A 124 3.57 -0.72 8.36
CA LEU A 124 2.77 -1.69 9.12
C LEU A 124 1.38 -1.86 8.50
N GLN A 125 0.85 -0.80 7.90
CA GLN A 125 -0.42 -0.76 7.20
C GLN A 125 -0.19 -0.30 5.76
N GLU A 126 -0.72 -1.05 4.81
CA GLU A 126 -0.78 -0.66 3.40
C GLU A 126 -2.22 -0.74 2.91
N LYS A 127 -2.60 0.22 2.08
CA LYS A 127 -3.91 0.24 1.43
C LYS A 127 -3.73 0.35 -0.08
N SER A 128 -4.44 -0.51 -0.80
CA SER A 128 -4.55 -0.43 -2.26
C SER A 128 -6.00 -0.38 -2.68
N CYS A 129 -6.29 0.42 -3.70
CA CYS A 129 -7.64 0.59 -4.24
C CYS A 129 -7.62 0.22 -5.72
N GLY A 130 -8.65 -0.50 -6.17
CA GLY A 130 -8.77 -0.97 -7.55
C GLY A 130 -10.22 -1.19 -7.99
N ALA A 131 -10.40 -1.80 -9.16
CA ALA A 131 -11.73 -2.07 -9.68
C ALA A 131 -11.83 -3.44 -10.36
N VAL A 132 -12.95 -4.12 -10.14
CA VAL A 132 -13.40 -5.21 -11.02
C VAL A 132 -13.95 -4.59 -12.29
N LEU A 133 -13.08 -4.48 -13.29
CA LEU A 133 -13.44 -3.96 -14.59
C LEU A 133 -14.18 -5.02 -15.41
N TYR A 134 -15.33 -4.64 -15.96
CA TYR A 134 -16.13 -5.51 -16.79
C TYR A 134 -16.62 -4.83 -18.07
N ALA A 135 -16.85 -5.61 -19.11
CA ALA A 135 -17.44 -5.16 -20.37
C ALA A 135 -18.55 -6.13 -20.79
N LYS A 136 -19.62 -5.58 -21.37
CA LYS A 136 -20.72 -6.37 -21.95
C LYS A 136 -20.55 -6.46 -23.46
N HIS A 137 -20.56 -7.67 -24.00
CA HIS A 137 -20.46 -7.90 -25.43
C HIS A 137 -21.15 -9.21 -25.83
N GLY A 138 -21.96 -9.18 -26.89
CA GLY A 138 -22.66 -10.38 -27.40
C GLY A 138 -23.53 -11.09 -26.34
N GLY A 139 -24.19 -10.33 -25.46
CA GLY A 139 -25.00 -10.88 -24.36
C GLY A 139 -24.20 -11.54 -23.23
N LYS A 140 -22.87 -11.42 -23.23
CA LYS A 140 -21.97 -11.97 -22.20
C LYS A 140 -21.24 -10.85 -21.47
N ILE A 141 -20.77 -11.15 -20.26
CA ILE A 141 -19.92 -10.26 -19.45
C ILE A 141 -18.50 -10.80 -19.47
N TYR A 142 -17.55 -9.91 -19.76
CA TYR A 142 -16.13 -10.16 -19.76
C TYR A 142 -15.46 -9.35 -18.66
N TYR A 143 -14.43 -9.92 -18.03
CA TYR A 143 -13.68 -9.30 -16.93
C TYR A 143 -12.24 -9.08 -17.36
N LEU A 144 -11.71 -7.89 -17.06
CA LEU A 144 -10.29 -7.60 -17.25
C LEU A 144 -9.49 -8.06 -16.03
N LEU A 145 -8.59 -9.00 -16.26
CA LEU A 145 -7.57 -9.42 -15.30
C LEU A 145 -6.20 -9.01 -15.79
N ILE A 146 -5.31 -8.69 -14.85
CA ILE A 146 -3.93 -8.32 -15.15
C ILE A 146 -2.96 -9.15 -14.32
N ARG A 147 -1.72 -9.28 -14.81
CA ARG A 147 -0.62 -9.94 -14.11
C ARG A 147 0.42 -8.92 -13.70
N ASN A 148 0.71 -8.81 -12.40
CA ASN A 148 1.78 -7.95 -11.92
C ASN A 148 3.16 -8.62 -12.04
N GLN A 149 4.23 -7.86 -11.72
CA GLN A 149 5.62 -8.34 -11.75
C GLN A 149 5.86 -9.60 -10.89
N SER A 150 5.12 -9.75 -9.79
CA SER A 150 5.24 -10.90 -8.89
C SER A 150 4.61 -12.18 -9.46
N GLY A 151 3.92 -12.08 -10.60
CA GLY A 151 3.20 -13.17 -11.25
C GLY A 151 1.79 -13.39 -10.72
N HIS A 152 1.33 -12.57 -9.77
CA HIS A 152 -0.07 -12.62 -9.30
C HIS A 152 -1.00 -12.12 -10.39
N ILE A 153 -2.05 -12.90 -10.67
CA ILE A 153 -3.15 -12.53 -11.55
C ILE A 153 -4.31 -12.06 -10.69
N GLY A 154 -4.75 -10.83 -10.90
CA GLY A 154 -5.80 -10.18 -10.13
C GLY A 154 -6.47 -9.06 -10.92
N PHE A 155 -7.15 -8.18 -10.19
CA PHE A 155 -7.73 -6.97 -10.75
C PHE A 155 -6.73 -5.81 -10.71
N PRO A 156 -6.86 -4.84 -11.63
CA PRO A 156 -6.07 -3.61 -11.57
C PRO A 156 -6.31 -2.83 -10.29
N LYS A 157 -5.21 -2.40 -9.65
CA LYS A 157 -5.18 -1.72 -8.35
C LYS A 157 -3.79 -1.15 -8.08
N GLY A 158 -3.74 -0.05 -7.33
CA GLY A 158 -2.48 0.41 -6.75
C GLY A 158 -2.66 1.18 -5.46
N HIS A 159 -1.59 1.85 -5.04
CA HIS A 159 -1.51 2.48 -3.73
C HIS A 159 -2.15 3.87 -3.76
N MET A 160 -2.73 4.27 -2.63
CA MET A 160 -3.21 5.65 -2.51
C MET A 160 -2.02 6.61 -2.54
N GLU A 161 -2.17 7.75 -3.21
CA GLU A 161 -1.24 8.87 -3.14
C GLU A 161 -1.72 9.93 -2.14
N TYR A 162 -0.84 10.91 -1.85
CA TYR A 162 -1.19 11.98 -0.92
C TYR A 162 -2.31 12.86 -1.49
N GLY A 163 -3.27 13.21 -0.63
CA GLY A 163 -4.45 13.99 -1.02
C GLY A 163 -5.56 13.20 -1.72
N GLU A 164 -5.33 11.95 -2.10
CA GLU A 164 -6.36 11.13 -2.74
C GLU A 164 -7.34 10.51 -1.76
N ASN A 165 -8.60 10.39 -2.19
CA ASN A 165 -9.56 9.44 -1.64
C ASN A 165 -9.55 8.12 -2.44
N GLU A 166 -10.24 7.08 -1.94
CA GLU A 166 -10.28 5.76 -2.59
C GLU A 166 -10.67 5.83 -4.08
N MET A 167 -11.58 6.74 -4.44
CA MET A 167 -12.09 6.85 -5.81
C MET A 167 -11.11 7.51 -6.75
N GLU A 168 -10.44 8.57 -6.30
CA GLU A 168 -9.39 9.23 -7.06
C GLU A 168 -8.25 8.26 -7.34
N THR A 169 -7.82 7.50 -6.31
CA THR A 169 -6.83 6.43 -6.46
C THR A 169 -7.29 5.40 -7.49
N ILE A 170 -8.54 4.90 -7.41
CA ILE A 170 -9.05 3.92 -8.38
C ILE A 170 -8.98 4.49 -9.80
N VAL A 171 -9.48 5.70 -10.03
CA VAL A 171 -9.51 6.29 -11.38
C VAL A 171 -8.10 6.47 -11.94
N ARG A 172 -7.14 6.98 -11.14
CA ARG A 172 -5.75 7.14 -11.55
C ARG A 172 -5.10 5.79 -11.86
N GLU A 173 -5.17 4.84 -10.93
CA GLU A 173 -4.54 3.53 -11.05
C GLU A 173 -5.07 2.74 -12.26
N ILE A 174 -6.39 2.72 -12.47
CA ILE A 174 -6.98 2.08 -13.66
C ILE A 174 -6.44 2.72 -14.94
N ARG A 175 -6.34 4.05 -14.98
CA ARG A 175 -5.82 4.78 -16.15
C ARG A 175 -4.35 4.48 -16.39
N GLU A 176 -3.53 4.41 -15.35
CA GLU A 176 -2.09 4.12 -15.42
C GLU A 176 -1.79 2.68 -15.83
N GLU A 177 -2.48 1.70 -15.23
CA GLU A 177 -2.22 0.29 -15.46
C GLU A 177 -2.83 -0.24 -16.78
N THR A 178 -3.95 0.33 -17.21
CA THR A 178 -4.76 -0.24 -18.31
C THR A 178 -5.06 0.74 -19.45
N GLY A 179 -4.79 2.03 -19.28
CA GLY A 179 -5.19 3.06 -20.24
C GLY A 179 -6.70 3.31 -20.29
N LEU A 180 -7.52 2.67 -19.45
CA LEU A 180 -8.97 2.87 -19.47
C LEU A 180 -9.37 4.12 -18.68
N ALA A 181 -10.29 4.90 -19.23
CA ALA A 181 -11.03 5.92 -18.48
C ALA A 181 -12.35 5.29 -18.02
N ILE A 182 -12.61 5.32 -16.72
CA ILE A 182 -13.75 4.64 -16.11
C ILE A 182 -14.59 5.59 -15.25
N THR A 183 -15.85 5.23 -15.05
CA THR A 183 -16.69 5.78 -13.99
C THR A 183 -17.00 4.66 -13.01
N PRO A 184 -16.40 4.64 -11.81
CA PRO A 184 -16.62 3.55 -10.87
C PRO A 184 -18.02 3.58 -10.24
N ASP A 185 -18.65 2.41 -10.06
CA ASP A 185 -19.89 2.26 -9.30
C ASP A 185 -19.58 2.05 -7.82
N ILE A 186 -19.75 3.11 -7.05
CA ILE A 186 -19.47 3.15 -5.61
C ILE A 186 -20.52 2.43 -4.74
N SER A 187 -21.67 2.06 -5.33
CA SER A 187 -22.67 1.28 -4.61
C SER A 187 -22.22 -0.17 -4.38
N PHE A 188 -21.16 -0.59 -5.07
CA PHE A 188 -20.45 -1.83 -4.81
C PHE A 188 -19.08 -1.51 -4.21
N ARG A 189 -18.84 -2.00 -3.00
CA ARG A 189 -17.54 -1.91 -2.33
C ARG A 189 -17.24 -3.23 -1.65
N GLU A 190 -16.18 -3.89 -2.11
CA GLU A 190 -15.67 -5.09 -1.50
C GLU A 190 -14.25 -4.86 -1.02
N GLU A 191 -13.92 -5.36 0.16
CA GLU A 191 -12.58 -5.29 0.69
C GLU A 191 -12.16 -6.59 1.34
N TYR A 192 -10.86 -6.82 1.39
CA TYR A 192 -10.29 -7.87 2.20
C TYR A 192 -8.95 -7.44 2.76
N ASP A 193 -8.60 -8.02 3.90
CA ASP A 193 -7.32 -7.85 4.55
C ASP A 193 -6.49 -9.13 4.39
N TYR A 194 -5.17 -8.97 4.26
CA TYR A 194 -4.22 -10.07 4.33
C TYR A 194 -2.91 -9.60 4.94
N MET A 195 -2.14 -10.54 5.48
CA MET A 195 -0.86 -10.23 6.11
C MET A 195 0.31 -10.63 5.22
N LEU A 196 1.25 -9.71 5.04
CA LEU A 196 2.56 -10.02 4.45
C LEU A 196 3.57 -10.27 5.57
N CYS A 197 4.25 -11.42 5.49
CA CYS A 197 5.26 -11.87 6.46
C CYS A 197 4.78 -11.89 7.93
N GLY A 198 3.46 -11.97 8.15
CA GLY A 198 2.83 -12.02 9.48
C GLY A 198 2.83 -10.69 10.25
N VAL A 199 3.22 -9.58 9.62
CA VAL A 199 3.36 -8.28 10.31
C VAL A 199 2.78 -7.10 9.53
N ILE A 200 2.94 -7.05 8.20
CA ILE A 200 2.37 -5.96 7.40
C ILE A 200 0.92 -6.31 7.08
N HIS A 201 -0.01 -5.47 7.49
CA HIS A 201 -1.42 -5.57 7.18
C HIS A 201 -1.70 -4.86 5.86
N LYS A 202 -2.15 -5.61 4.86
CA LYS A 202 -2.53 -5.06 3.56
C LYS A 202 -4.05 -5.11 3.43
N LYS A 203 -4.65 -3.95 3.14
CA LYS A 203 -6.06 -3.82 2.77
C LYS A 203 -6.18 -3.59 1.27
N ALA A 204 -7.01 -4.39 0.60
CA ALA A 204 -7.38 -4.18 -0.78
C ALA A 204 -8.87 -3.81 -0.86
N VAL A 205 -9.18 -2.70 -1.53
CA VAL A 205 -10.55 -2.21 -1.74
C VAL A 205 -10.86 -2.24 -3.23
N TYR A 206 -12.03 -2.76 -3.58
CA TYR A 206 -12.50 -2.85 -4.96
C TYR A 206 -13.91 -2.29 -5.11
N CYS A 207 -14.11 -1.53 -6.17
CA CYS A 207 -15.43 -1.25 -6.73
C CYS A 207 -15.65 -2.07 -8.02
N ILE A 208 -16.78 -1.88 -8.71
CA ILE A 208 -16.94 -2.32 -10.11
C ILE A 208 -16.89 -1.12 -11.04
N ALA A 209 -16.49 -1.32 -12.29
CA ALA A 209 -16.67 -0.32 -13.34
C ALA A 209 -16.90 -0.97 -14.70
N GLU A 210 -17.89 -0.47 -15.44
CA GLU A 210 -18.13 -0.87 -16.83
C GLU A 210 -17.18 -0.11 -17.76
N PHE A 211 -16.63 -0.79 -18.75
CA PHE A 211 -15.89 -0.16 -19.84
C PHE A 211 -16.36 -0.70 -21.19
N ASN A 212 -16.08 0.04 -22.27
CA ASN A 212 -16.45 -0.39 -23.62
C ASN A 212 -15.59 -1.59 -24.02
N TYR A 213 -16.22 -2.67 -24.48
CA TYR A 213 -15.54 -3.90 -24.88
C TYR A 213 -14.45 -3.69 -25.95
N TYR A 214 -14.62 -2.70 -26.83
CA TYR A 214 -13.68 -2.37 -27.90
C TYR A 214 -12.61 -1.35 -27.51
N SER A 215 -12.62 -0.86 -26.26
CA SER A 215 -11.58 0.03 -25.77
C SER A 215 -10.21 -0.63 -25.89
N GLU A 216 -9.23 0.14 -26.37
CA GLU A 216 -7.85 -0.28 -26.32
C GLU A 216 -7.39 -0.35 -24.85
N ILE A 217 -6.76 -1.47 -24.51
CA ILE A 217 -6.18 -1.69 -23.17
C ILE A 217 -4.67 -1.64 -23.33
N THR A 218 -4.05 -0.58 -22.83
CA THR A 218 -2.59 -0.40 -22.87
C THR A 218 -2.03 -0.75 -21.50
N LEU A 219 -1.03 -1.64 -21.46
CA LEU A 219 -0.44 -2.03 -20.18
C LEU A 219 0.58 -1.00 -19.72
N GLY A 220 0.45 -0.55 -18.47
CA GLY A 220 1.44 0.30 -17.82
C GLY A 220 2.82 -0.40 -17.80
N PRO A 221 3.90 0.27 -18.26
CA PRO A 221 5.17 -0.39 -18.59
C PRO A 221 5.93 -0.97 -17.39
N ASN A 222 5.63 -0.51 -16.17
CA ASN A 222 6.42 -0.82 -14.98
C ASN A 222 5.78 -1.89 -14.10
N GLU A 223 4.47 -2.09 -14.19
CA GLU A 223 3.74 -2.88 -13.19
C GLU A 223 3.04 -4.10 -13.80
N ILE A 224 2.60 -4.01 -15.06
CA ILE A 224 1.73 -5.01 -15.67
C ILE A 224 2.41 -5.78 -16.80
N PHE A 225 2.44 -7.10 -16.64
CA PHE A 225 3.18 -8.04 -17.49
C PHE A 225 2.26 -9.00 -18.25
N GLY A 226 0.96 -8.74 -18.26
CA GLY A 226 -0.04 -9.53 -18.99
C GLY A 226 -1.47 -9.08 -18.70
N LYS A 227 -2.38 -9.33 -19.65
CA LYS A 227 -3.81 -9.06 -19.52
C LYS A 227 -4.67 -10.19 -20.09
N TRP A 228 -5.87 -10.34 -19.55
CA TRP A 228 -6.91 -11.22 -20.06
C TRP A 228 -8.26 -10.50 -20.00
N LEU A 229 -9.02 -10.53 -21.10
CA LEU A 229 -10.41 -10.11 -21.13
C LEU A 229 -11.28 -11.34 -21.37
N VAL A 230 -11.82 -11.92 -20.30
CA VAL A 230 -12.37 -13.29 -20.35
C VAL A 230 -13.73 -13.40 -19.63
N PRO A 231 -14.58 -14.37 -20.01
CA PRO A 231 -15.86 -14.61 -19.32
C PRO A 231 -15.69 -15.05 -17.87
N TYR A 232 -16.76 -14.96 -17.08
CA TYR A 232 -16.79 -15.23 -15.63
C TYR A 232 -16.09 -16.53 -15.20
N GLU A 233 -16.42 -17.67 -15.81
CA GLU A 233 -15.82 -18.96 -15.40
C GLU A 233 -14.33 -19.04 -15.69
N GLU A 234 -13.86 -18.42 -16.77
CA GLU A 234 -12.43 -18.38 -17.06
C GLU A 234 -11.71 -17.40 -16.12
N ALA A 235 -12.29 -16.22 -15.86
CA ALA A 235 -11.75 -15.27 -14.90
C ALA A 235 -11.58 -15.94 -13.52
N ARG A 236 -12.60 -16.64 -13.04
CA ARG A 236 -12.59 -17.36 -11.76
C ARG A 236 -11.49 -18.43 -11.69
N LYS A 237 -11.19 -19.11 -12.81
CA LYS A 237 -10.11 -20.11 -12.89
C LYS A 237 -8.71 -19.49 -12.89
N LYS A 238 -8.55 -18.28 -13.43
CA LYS A 238 -7.26 -17.58 -13.45
C LYS A 238 -6.91 -16.96 -12.09
N LEU A 239 -7.91 -16.59 -11.29
CA LEU A 239 -7.71 -16.04 -9.95
C LEU A 239 -7.27 -17.13 -8.96
N LEU A 240 -6.03 -17.05 -8.50
CA LEU A 240 -5.42 -18.03 -7.59
C LEU A 240 -5.94 -17.90 -6.15
N PHE A 241 -6.15 -16.68 -5.67
CA PHE A 241 -6.51 -16.44 -4.28
C PHE A 241 -8.02 -16.49 -4.07
N ALA A 242 -8.45 -17.06 -2.93
CA ALA A 242 -9.85 -17.16 -2.55
C ALA A 242 -10.52 -15.78 -2.42
N ASN A 243 -9.78 -14.79 -1.90
CA ASN A 243 -10.27 -13.42 -1.75
C ASN A 243 -10.63 -12.79 -3.11
N ASP A 244 -9.75 -12.89 -4.11
CA ASP A 244 -10.03 -12.37 -5.46
C ASP A 244 -11.24 -13.06 -6.11
N ARG A 245 -11.35 -14.39 -5.93
CA ARG A 245 -12.52 -15.14 -6.42
C ARG A 245 -13.82 -14.74 -5.73
N SER A 246 -13.77 -14.44 -4.43
CA SER A 246 -14.92 -13.93 -3.67
C SER A 246 -15.35 -12.56 -4.19
N VAL A 247 -14.41 -11.65 -4.39
CA VAL A 247 -14.66 -10.33 -4.99
C VAL A 247 -15.29 -10.47 -6.38
N LEU A 248 -14.75 -11.34 -7.25
CA LEU A 248 -15.31 -11.61 -8.57
C LEU A 248 -16.75 -12.11 -8.50
N GLN A 249 -17.03 -13.07 -7.61
CA GLN A 249 -18.35 -13.67 -7.47
C GLN A 249 -19.39 -12.64 -7.02
N LYS A 250 -19.05 -11.82 -6.03
CA LYS A 250 -19.96 -10.76 -5.53
C LYS A 250 -20.18 -9.68 -6.58
N ALA A 251 -19.12 -9.26 -7.29
CA ALA A 251 -19.22 -8.34 -8.40
C ALA A 251 -20.13 -8.91 -9.50
N HIS A 252 -19.95 -10.17 -9.88
CA HIS A 252 -20.76 -10.83 -10.90
C HIS A 252 -22.25 -10.85 -10.53
N ARG A 253 -22.60 -11.21 -9.29
CA ARG A 253 -23.98 -11.17 -8.80
C ARG A 253 -24.55 -9.74 -8.85
N ARG A 254 -23.77 -8.76 -8.40
CA ARG A 254 -24.17 -7.34 -8.43
C ARG A 254 -24.45 -6.85 -9.85
N ILE A 255 -23.61 -7.23 -10.82
CA ILE A 255 -23.74 -6.86 -12.24
C ILE A 255 -24.97 -7.52 -12.87
N LEU A 256 -25.30 -8.76 -12.48
CA LEU A 256 -26.51 -9.47 -12.93
C LEU A 256 -27.79 -9.02 -12.22
N GLY A 257 -27.71 -8.13 -11.22
CA GLY A 257 -28.86 -7.71 -10.41
C GLY A 257 -29.40 -8.80 -9.48
N ILE A 258 -28.60 -9.82 -9.18
CA ILE A 258 -28.96 -10.91 -8.27
C ILE A 258 -28.68 -10.44 -6.85
N ARG A 259 -29.75 -10.26 -6.06
CA ARG A 259 -29.66 -9.97 -4.61
C ARG A 259 -29.05 -11.14 -3.86
#